data_AF-A0A972NY76-F1
#
_entry.id   AF-A0A972NY76-F1
#
_cell.length_a   1.000
_cell.length_b   1.000
_cell.length_c   1.000
_cell.angle_alpha   90.00
_cell.angle_beta   90.00
_cell.angle_gamma   90.00
#
_symmetry.space_group_name_H-M   'P 1'
#
loop_
_entity.id
_entity.type
_entity.pdbx_description
1 polymer ?
#
loop_
_entity_poly.entity_id
_entity_poly.type
_entity_poly.pdbx_seq_one_letter_code
_entity_poly.pdbx_strand_id
1 'polypeptide(L)'
;MSEKISGEEPAETGSQPPSPPRIPEEVAGIQVNHCKSPQCPNFGHPALPIRPYRRKGTPASPGDYTMNAAMGGLPQIKCAFCGEKSPLRSNLAISEEYNRLSSHLVKPAIEGSCKNENCSMFGIPVSKAGGRYVSFGKTSAGTPRYRCQSCKKTFIGKQKAIIRQRRSEKNRDVFTLITNRVPISRIVEATTLSVKAVYDKLEFIHKQCRLFVGSRESQMLEPAFVLPKMYVSVDRQYYAVNWYDHADRREIQLNAIATADLKSGYVFGMHLNFDGSVISDVIEKEAAAAGDSSLSPPFRRFARLWVKRDYDEALTDAQKRVVASIMAPPVNLNNALRHQIAAEYVDADARADIEESDFKDNKVQLPKQGMQVRETYTMYAHFRFLARLLQNAPKVRVFMDQDSGFRAAFMAAYAGRIKARTADGFFVKMKKDASAWEKKNASANAKRDLIEFMAKHRITDEYSAKVEMMKLNVKAAVKLGRWSDSWVTHPLPSAAEPGKEISWQTNLGDYDENHEARLLLKASLHAVDRFFMITRRRLTKEERPVMSVRRKRAMWYGYAAYNPAMLAKELEVCRVYYNFCVKGKDKKTPAMRLGLATRPVDPQEILYFS
;
A
#
# COMPACT_ATOMS: atom_id res chain seq x y z
N MET A 1 -79.85 -11.91 -11.22
CA MET A 1 -78.87 -12.23 -12.28
C MET A 1 -77.58 -11.52 -11.94
N SER A 2 -76.50 -12.29 -11.93
CA SER A 2 -75.21 -12.04 -11.29
C SER A 2 -74.48 -10.79 -11.78
N GLU A 3 -74.07 -9.93 -10.85
CA GLU A 3 -72.99 -8.96 -11.06
C GLU A 3 -71.65 -9.70 -11.02
N LYS A 4 -70.88 -9.62 -12.11
CA LYS A 4 -69.50 -10.11 -12.19
C LYS A 4 -68.54 -8.96 -11.91
N ILE A 5 -67.78 -9.16 -10.84
CA ILE A 5 -66.57 -8.42 -10.46
C ILE A 5 -65.48 -8.71 -11.50
N SER A 6 -64.88 -7.66 -12.06
CA SER A 6 -63.57 -7.73 -12.73
C SER A 6 -62.74 -6.55 -12.25
N GLY A 7 -61.92 -6.80 -11.23
CA GLY A 7 -60.83 -5.91 -10.83
C GLY A 7 -59.62 -6.18 -11.71
N GLU A 8 -59.22 -5.19 -12.49
CA GLU A 8 -57.86 -5.09 -13.02
C GLU A 8 -57.08 -4.16 -12.09
N GLU A 9 -56.18 -4.72 -11.29
CA GLU A 9 -55.15 -3.96 -10.59
C GLU A 9 -54.18 -3.39 -11.65
N PRO A 10 -53.87 -2.08 -11.63
CA PRO A 10 -52.86 -1.53 -12.50
C PRO A 10 -51.50 -2.11 -12.10
N ALA A 11 -50.85 -2.76 -13.07
CA ALA A 11 -49.51 -3.30 -12.95
C ALA A 11 -48.57 -2.29 -12.27
N GLU A 12 -48.01 -2.69 -11.13
CA GLU A 12 -46.89 -1.99 -10.48
C GLU A 12 -45.81 -1.76 -11.53
N THR A 13 -45.70 -0.52 -11.98
CA THR A 13 -44.54 -0.07 -12.74
C THR A 13 -43.31 -0.34 -11.89
N GLY A 14 -42.58 -1.41 -12.23
CA GLY A 14 -41.30 -1.72 -11.62
C GLY A 14 -40.42 -0.47 -11.70
N SER A 15 -40.24 0.19 -10.57
CA SER A 15 -39.40 1.36 -10.42
C SER A 15 -38.02 0.99 -10.92
N GLN A 16 -37.58 1.56 -12.04
CA GLN A 16 -36.20 1.43 -12.46
C GLN A 16 -35.30 1.78 -11.27
N PRO A 17 -34.25 0.99 -10.99
CA PRO A 17 -33.32 1.33 -9.93
C PRO A 17 -32.81 2.76 -10.18
N PRO A 18 -32.75 3.60 -9.14
CA PRO A 18 -32.34 5.00 -9.30
C PRO A 18 -30.99 5.05 -10.00
N SER A 19 -30.87 5.93 -11.01
CA SER A 19 -29.62 6.13 -11.73
C SER A 19 -28.50 6.42 -10.72
N PRO A 20 -27.32 5.79 -10.84
CA PRO A 20 -26.26 5.98 -9.88
C PRO A 20 -25.90 7.46 -9.74
N PRO A 21 -25.51 7.92 -8.55
CA PRO A 21 -25.14 9.30 -8.32
C PRO A 21 -23.99 9.72 -9.24
N ARG A 22 -23.87 11.02 -9.50
CA ARG A 22 -22.84 11.57 -10.41
C ARG A 22 -21.41 11.14 -10.06
N ILE A 23 -21.13 10.98 -8.77
CA ILE A 23 -19.87 10.48 -8.24
C ILE A 23 -20.16 9.48 -7.12
N PRO A 24 -19.22 8.57 -6.79
CA PRO A 24 -19.36 7.70 -5.64
C PRO A 24 -19.53 8.49 -4.35
N GLU A 25 -20.46 8.04 -3.50
CA GLU A 25 -20.77 8.65 -2.21
C GLU A 25 -19.54 8.69 -1.30
N GLU A 26 -19.51 9.66 -0.39
CA GLU A 26 -18.49 9.70 0.64
C GLU A 26 -18.75 8.60 1.68
N VAL A 27 -17.71 7.83 2.01
CA VAL A 27 -17.81 6.72 2.98
C VAL A 27 -16.76 6.94 4.05
N ALA A 28 -17.13 6.96 5.34
CA ALA A 28 -16.17 7.06 6.46
C ALA A 28 -15.12 8.20 6.33
N GLY A 29 -15.54 9.38 5.85
CA GLY A 29 -14.63 10.51 5.61
C GLY A 29 -13.68 10.29 4.42
N ILE A 30 -14.08 9.45 3.45
CA ILE A 30 -13.34 9.18 2.21
C ILE A 30 -14.11 9.79 1.05
N GLN A 31 -13.59 10.87 0.48
CA GLN A 31 -13.97 11.34 -0.84
C GLN A 31 -12.71 11.65 -1.65
N VAL A 32 -12.28 10.71 -2.49
CA VAL A 32 -11.05 10.87 -3.28
C VAL A 32 -11.30 11.48 -4.65
N ASN A 33 -12.55 11.66 -5.06
CA ASN A 33 -12.91 12.15 -6.39
C ASN A 33 -12.82 13.69 -6.46
N HIS A 34 -11.58 14.19 -6.54
CA HIS A 34 -11.23 15.61 -6.63
C HIS A 34 -10.00 15.81 -7.54
N CYS A 35 -9.75 17.05 -7.95
CA CYS A 35 -8.55 17.42 -8.70
C CYS A 35 -7.28 17.06 -7.94
N LYS A 36 -6.32 16.42 -8.64
CA LYS A 36 -5.03 15.96 -8.09
C LYS A 36 -3.86 16.91 -8.41
N SER A 37 -4.12 18.04 -9.07
CA SER A 37 -3.09 19.02 -9.43
C SER A 37 -2.88 20.01 -8.28
N PRO A 38 -1.74 20.01 -7.58
CA PRO A 38 -1.58 20.74 -6.31
C PRO A 38 -1.60 22.27 -6.43
N GLN A 39 -1.30 22.82 -7.61
CA GLN A 39 -1.38 24.26 -7.90
C GLN A 39 -2.80 24.71 -8.31
N CYS A 40 -3.74 23.77 -8.50
CA CYS A 40 -5.10 24.09 -8.94
C CYS A 40 -5.95 24.60 -7.75
N PRO A 41 -6.77 25.65 -7.92
CA PRO A 41 -7.72 26.08 -6.89
C PRO A 41 -8.70 24.98 -6.46
N ASN A 42 -9.00 24.02 -7.35
CA ASN A 42 -9.90 22.90 -7.09
C ASN A 42 -9.19 21.69 -6.43
N PHE A 43 -7.88 21.77 -6.19
CA PHE A 43 -7.13 20.70 -5.53
C PHE A 43 -7.76 20.35 -4.18
N GLY A 44 -8.00 19.07 -3.90
CA GLY A 44 -8.61 18.63 -2.65
C GLY A 44 -10.05 19.12 -2.40
N HIS A 45 -10.71 19.75 -3.39
CA HIS A 45 -12.14 20.07 -3.31
C HIS A 45 -12.92 18.99 -4.07
N PRO A 46 -13.72 18.16 -3.38
CA PRO A 46 -14.44 17.06 -4.00
C PRO A 46 -15.43 17.56 -5.04
N ALA A 47 -15.65 16.75 -6.08
CA ALA A 47 -16.78 16.97 -6.95
C ALA A 47 -18.09 16.90 -6.14
N LEU A 48 -19.08 17.70 -6.53
CA LEU A 48 -20.39 17.66 -5.89
C LEU A 48 -21.24 16.52 -6.47
N PRO A 49 -22.00 15.77 -5.64
CA PRO A 49 -22.94 14.75 -6.10
C PRO A 49 -23.98 15.29 -7.08
N ILE A 50 -24.41 16.53 -6.87
CA ILE A 50 -25.32 17.25 -7.77
C ILE A 50 -24.52 18.37 -8.42
N ARG A 51 -24.59 18.48 -9.75
CA ARG A 51 -23.96 19.60 -10.46
C ARG A 51 -24.82 20.86 -10.22
N PRO A 52 -24.28 21.93 -9.61
CA PRO A 52 -25.00 23.18 -9.52
C PRO A 52 -25.26 23.74 -10.92
N TYR A 53 -26.47 24.25 -11.16
CA TYR A 53 -26.78 24.95 -12.40
C TYR A 53 -25.89 26.19 -12.53
N ARG A 54 -25.26 26.36 -13.69
CA ARG A 54 -24.41 27.52 -13.99
C ARG A 54 -24.81 28.08 -15.35
N ARG A 55 -25.05 29.40 -15.41
CA ARG A 55 -25.28 30.09 -16.69
C ARG A 55 -24.01 29.99 -17.55
N LYS A 56 -24.18 29.88 -18.86
CA LYS A 56 -23.06 29.88 -19.81
C LYS A 56 -22.23 31.16 -19.63
N GLY A 57 -20.90 31.03 -19.54
CA GLY A 57 -19.99 32.15 -19.29
C GLY A 57 -19.72 32.47 -17.81
N THR A 58 -20.38 31.79 -16.86
CA THR A 58 -20.06 31.96 -15.43
C THR A 58 -18.66 31.40 -15.12
N PRO A 59 -17.79 32.12 -14.38
CA PRO A 59 -16.51 31.59 -13.93
C PRO A 59 -16.68 30.32 -13.08
N ALA A 60 -15.71 29.40 -13.18
CA ALA A 60 -15.69 28.19 -12.37
C ALA A 60 -15.54 28.53 -10.86
N SER A 61 -16.23 27.77 -10.01
CA SER A 61 -16.06 27.80 -8.55
C SER A 61 -15.53 26.46 -8.04
N PRO A 62 -14.86 26.43 -6.86
CA PRO A 62 -14.41 25.18 -6.26
C PRO A 62 -15.56 24.17 -6.14
N GLY A 63 -15.30 22.91 -6.50
CA GLY A 63 -16.30 21.85 -6.62
C GLY A 63 -16.92 21.71 -8.03
N ASP A 64 -16.60 22.62 -8.97
CA ASP A 64 -17.06 22.52 -10.35
C ASP A 64 -16.20 21.52 -11.16
N TYR A 65 -16.86 20.46 -11.60
CA TYR A 65 -16.31 19.43 -12.48
C TYR A 65 -17.32 19.11 -13.58
N THR A 66 -16.87 18.51 -14.68
CA THR A 66 -17.74 17.85 -15.67
C THR A 66 -17.47 16.35 -15.71
N MET A 67 -18.49 15.54 -15.95
CA MET A 67 -18.31 14.09 -16.16
C MET A 67 -17.91 13.84 -17.61
N ASN A 68 -16.90 13.00 -17.82
CA ASN A 68 -16.52 12.48 -19.13
C ASN A 68 -16.31 10.96 -19.01
N ALA A 69 -16.23 10.27 -20.14
CA ALA A 69 -15.70 8.91 -20.20
C ALA A 69 -14.23 8.95 -20.67
N ALA A 70 -13.39 8.11 -20.08
CA ALA A 70 -12.04 7.84 -20.56
C ALA A 70 -12.08 6.82 -21.73
N MET A 71 -10.91 6.49 -22.28
CA MET A 71 -10.80 5.35 -23.19
C MET A 71 -11.32 4.09 -22.47
N GLY A 72 -12.10 3.25 -23.15
CA GLY A 72 -12.74 2.08 -22.54
C GLY A 72 -14.00 2.38 -21.73
N GLY A 73 -14.53 3.60 -21.76
CA GLY A 73 -15.83 3.94 -21.14
C GLY A 73 -15.79 4.15 -19.63
N LEU A 74 -14.60 4.12 -19.01
CA LEU A 74 -14.46 4.36 -17.57
C LEU A 74 -14.80 5.82 -17.22
N PRO A 75 -15.64 6.05 -16.20
CA PRO A 75 -16.06 7.40 -15.87
C PRO A 75 -14.92 8.19 -15.21
N GLN A 76 -14.77 9.45 -15.63
CA GLN A 76 -13.75 10.37 -15.14
C GLN A 76 -14.34 11.76 -14.89
N ILE A 77 -13.77 12.47 -13.93
CA ILE A 77 -14.06 13.89 -13.69
C ILE A 77 -13.07 14.76 -14.44
N LYS A 78 -13.54 15.82 -15.07
CA LYS A 78 -12.71 16.90 -15.63
C LYS A 78 -12.85 18.15 -14.77
N CYS A 79 -11.74 18.66 -14.27
CA CYS A 79 -11.70 19.86 -13.46
C CYS A 79 -12.06 21.11 -14.30
N ALA A 80 -12.98 21.95 -13.83
CA ALA A 80 -13.35 23.17 -14.54
C ALA A 80 -12.25 24.26 -14.52
N PHE A 81 -11.29 24.19 -13.59
CA PHE A 81 -10.19 25.16 -13.49
C PHE A 81 -9.01 24.80 -14.37
N CYS A 82 -8.36 23.66 -14.11
CA CYS A 82 -7.12 23.27 -14.81
C CYS A 82 -7.37 22.34 -16.01
N GLY A 83 -8.61 21.90 -16.24
CA GLY A 83 -8.93 20.95 -17.32
C GLY A 83 -8.45 19.52 -17.08
N GLU A 84 -7.75 19.25 -15.98
CA GLU A 84 -7.22 17.93 -15.64
C GLU A 84 -8.34 16.89 -15.53
N LYS A 85 -8.07 15.70 -16.06
CA LYS A 85 -9.01 14.58 -16.06
C LYS A 85 -8.52 13.52 -15.08
N SER A 86 -9.39 13.07 -14.18
CA SER A 86 -9.05 12.06 -13.18
C SER A 86 -10.12 10.95 -13.19
N PRO A 87 -9.73 9.67 -13.28
CA PRO A 87 -10.66 8.56 -13.17
C PRO A 87 -11.45 8.62 -11.85
N LEU A 88 -12.72 8.20 -11.89
CA LEU A 88 -13.49 8.02 -10.65
C LEU A 88 -13.02 6.77 -9.90
N ARG A 89 -13.14 6.82 -8.57
CA ARG A 89 -12.81 5.73 -7.65
C ARG A 89 -13.94 5.50 -6.65
N SER A 90 -14.20 4.23 -6.37
CA SER A 90 -15.14 3.83 -5.32
C SER A 90 -14.56 4.16 -3.95
N ASN A 91 -15.18 5.12 -3.24
CA ASN A 91 -14.80 5.44 -1.87
C ASN A 91 -15.09 4.27 -0.91
N LEU A 92 -16.14 3.48 -1.19
CA LEU A 92 -16.46 2.25 -0.45
C LEU A 92 -15.31 1.25 -0.53
N ALA A 93 -14.84 0.96 -1.75
CA ALA A 93 -13.72 0.05 -1.99
C ALA A 93 -12.44 0.47 -1.26
N ILE A 94 -12.12 1.78 -1.29
CA ILE A 94 -10.97 2.33 -0.55
C ILE A 94 -11.16 2.16 0.96
N SER A 95 -12.37 2.43 1.48
CA SER A 95 -12.68 2.30 2.90
C SER A 95 -12.53 0.86 3.40
N GLU A 96 -13.09 -0.10 2.66
CA GLU A 96 -12.98 -1.53 2.97
C GLU A 96 -11.53 -2.01 2.93
N GLU A 97 -10.80 -1.63 1.90
CA GLU A 97 -9.39 -2.02 1.77
C GLU A 97 -8.52 -1.38 2.86
N TYR A 98 -8.76 -0.11 3.17
CA TYR A 98 -8.11 0.56 4.29
C TYR A 98 -8.42 -0.13 5.63
N ASN A 99 -9.66 -0.56 5.88
CA ASN A 99 -10.04 -1.30 7.07
C ASN A 99 -9.31 -2.66 7.14
N ARG A 100 -9.18 -3.35 6.00
CA ARG A 100 -8.40 -4.59 5.92
C ARG A 100 -6.94 -4.36 6.31
N LEU A 101 -6.28 -3.38 5.69
CA LEU A 101 -4.86 -3.06 5.91
C LEU A 101 -4.58 -2.51 7.33
N SER A 102 -5.53 -1.78 7.91
CA SER A 102 -5.38 -1.16 9.24
C SER A 102 -5.97 -1.98 10.39
N SER A 103 -6.54 -3.15 10.12
CA SER A 103 -7.27 -3.93 11.13
C SER A 103 -6.46 -4.32 12.37
N HIS A 104 -5.12 -4.39 12.29
CA HIS A 104 -4.26 -4.65 13.46
C HIS A 104 -4.12 -3.44 14.40
N LEU A 105 -4.41 -2.22 13.92
CA LEU A 105 -4.34 -1.00 14.74
C LEU A 105 -5.52 -0.87 15.70
N VAL A 106 -6.60 -1.63 15.46
CA VAL A 106 -7.73 -1.70 16.39
C VAL A 106 -7.25 -2.45 17.64
N LYS A 107 -7.05 -1.72 18.75
CA LYS A 107 -6.62 -2.29 20.03
C LYS A 107 -7.60 -3.41 20.41
N PRO A 108 -7.19 -4.70 20.36
CA PRO A 108 -8.07 -5.75 20.81
C PRO A 108 -8.30 -5.55 22.31
N ALA A 109 -9.49 -5.91 22.80
CA ALA A 109 -9.72 -6.07 24.23
C ALA A 109 -8.86 -7.25 24.71
N ILE A 110 -7.60 -6.96 25.02
CA ILE A 110 -6.61 -7.88 25.61
C ILE A 110 -7.17 -8.44 26.93
N GLU A 111 -7.98 -7.64 27.61
CA GLU A 111 -8.65 -8.02 28.84
C GLU A 111 -10.07 -8.54 28.56
N GLY A 112 -10.49 -9.50 29.38
CA GLY A 112 -11.89 -9.90 29.40
C GLY A 112 -12.79 -8.74 29.80
N SER A 113 -14.00 -8.72 29.23
CA SER A 113 -15.05 -7.77 29.57
C SER A 113 -16.41 -8.49 29.59
N CYS A 114 -17.42 -7.85 30.18
CA CYS A 114 -18.77 -8.38 30.15
C CYS A 114 -19.24 -8.55 28.69
N LYS A 115 -19.76 -9.74 28.37
CA LYS A 115 -20.26 -10.11 27.03
C LYS A 115 -21.77 -9.91 26.86
N ASN A 116 -22.44 -9.38 27.87
CA ASN A 116 -23.86 -9.12 27.80
C ASN A 116 -24.10 -7.76 27.13
N GLU A 117 -24.53 -7.73 25.87
CA GLU A 117 -24.73 -6.50 25.08
C GLU A 117 -25.67 -5.50 25.79
N ASN A 118 -26.66 -6.01 26.54
CA ASN A 118 -27.62 -5.19 27.29
C ASN A 118 -27.15 -4.78 28.70
N CYS A 119 -25.86 -4.95 29.04
CA CYS A 119 -25.34 -4.60 30.36
C CYS A 119 -24.58 -3.26 30.31
N SER A 120 -24.73 -2.44 31.35
CA SER A 120 -23.97 -1.19 31.52
C SER A 120 -22.45 -1.40 31.57
N MET A 121 -22.01 -2.63 31.85
CA MET A 121 -20.60 -3.02 31.86
C MET A 121 -20.15 -3.68 30.54
N PHE A 122 -20.99 -3.73 29.52
CA PHE A 122 -20.63 -4.33 28.23
C PHE A 122 -19.38 -3.68 27.65
N GLY A 123 -18.41 -4.50 27.24
CA GLY A 123 -17.18 -4.02 26.60
C GLY A 123 -16.17 -3.33 27.52
N ILE A 124 -16.50 -3.02 28.77
CA ILE A 124 -15.58 -2.37 29.72
C ILE A 124 -14.51 -3.39 30.18
N PRO A 125 -13.21 -3.15 29.96
CA PRO A 125 -12.12 -4.05 30.39
C PRO A 125 -12.02 -4.20 31.91
N VAL A 126 -11.45 -5.32 32.38
CA VAL A 126 -11.29 -5.58 33.83
C VAL A 126 -10.49 -4.50 34.55
N SER A 127 -9.40 -4.00 33.96
CA SER A 127 -8.58 -2.92 34.53
C SER A 127 -9.35 -1.61 34.73
N LYS A 128 -10.35 -1.35 33.88
CA LYS A 128 -11.17 -0.12 33.90
C LYS A 128 -12.50 -0.29 34.63
N ALA A 129 -12.79 -1.48 35.14
CA ALA A 129 -14.08 -1.80 35.74
C ALA A 129 -14.25 -1.29 37.19
N GLY A 130 -13.19 -0.75 37.82
CA GLY A 130 -13.26 -0.13 39.15
C GLY A 130 -13.91 -1.02 40.22
N GLY A 131 -13.58 -2.31 40.24
CA GLY A 131 -14.14 -3.28 41.20
C GLY A 131 -15.52 -3.86 40.84
N ARG A 132 -16.15 -3.43 39.73
CA ARG A 132 -17.46 -3.97 39.27
C ARG A 132 -17.38 -5.38 38.69
N TYR A 133 -16.18 -5.96 38.59
CA TYR A 133 -15.96 -7.36 38.28
C TYR A 133 -15.26 -8.03 39.45
N VAL A 134 -15.73 -9.22 39.81
CA VAL A 134 -15.10 -10.04 40.86
C VAL A 134 -14.50 -11.30 40.25
N SER A 135 -13.39 -11.77 40.81
CA SER A 135 -12.81 -13.05 40.40
C SER A 135 -13.81 -14.18 40.68
N PHE A 136 -13.88 -15.15 39.77
CA PHE A 136 -14.81 -16.27 39.82
C PHE A 136 -14.09 -17.58 39.46
N GLY A 137 -12.94 -17.79 40.11
CA GLY A 137 -12.08 -18.95 39.88
C GLY A 137 -11.34 -18.92 38.54
N LYS A 138 -10.91 -20.11 38.10
CA LYS A 138 -10.19 -20.33 36.83
C LYS A 138 -10.90 -21.40 36.00
N THR A 139 -10.72 -21.37 34.68
CA THR A 139 -11.11 -22.50 33.81
C THR A 139 -10.19 -23.70 34.06
N SER A 140 -10.53 -24.88 33.52
CA SER A 140 -9.65 -26.07 33.52
C SER A 140 -8.28 -25.80 32.88
N ALA A 141 -8.22 -24.87 31.92
CA ALA A 141 -6.97 -24.41 31.30
C ALA A 141 -6.21 -23.34 32.13
N GLY A 142 -6.68 -23.03 33.35
CA GLY A 142 -6.06 -22.06 34.26
C GLY A 142 -6.35 -20.59 33.95
N THR A 143 -7.25 -20.29 33.00
CA THR A 143 -7.60 -18.91 32.64
C THR A 143 -8.49 -18.29 33.72
N PRO A 144 -8.19 -17.09 34.24
CA PRO A 144 -9.04 -16.44 35.23
C PRO A 144 -10.45 -16.20 34.67
N ARG A 145 -11.48 -16.44 35.48
CA ARG A 145 -12.86 -16.09 35.18
C ARG A 145 -13.27 -14.92 36.07
N TYR A 146 -14.14 -14.07 35.54
CA TYR A 146 -14.70 -12.94 36.25
C TYR A 146 -16.23 -13.01 36.19
N ARG A 147 -16.88 -12.49 37.22
CA ARG A 147 -18.33 -12.30 37.27
C ARG A 147 -18.63 -10.81 37.26
N CYS A 148 -19.51 -10.39 36.34
CA CYS A 148 -19.99 -9.02 36.31
C CYS A 148 -20.93 -8.75 37.49
N GLN A 149 -20.68 -7.72 38.30
CA GLN A 149 -21.56 -7.41 39.42
C GLN A 149 -22.90 -6.80 39.00
N SER A 150 -22.97 -6.20 37.80
CA SER A 150 -24.21 -5.61 37.25
C SER A 150 -25.17 -6.67 36.71
N CYS A 151 -24.73 -7.53 35.77
CA CYS A 151 -25.61 -8.53 35.14
C CYS A 151 -25.42 -9.97 35.66
N LYS A 152 -24.52 -10.19 36.62
CA LYS A 152 -24.16 -11.48 37.23
C LYS A 152 -23.63 -12.56 36.27
N LYS A 153 -23.58 -12.31 34.97
CA LYS A 153 -22.96 -13.22 33.99
C LYS A 153 -21.45 -13.31 34.19
N THR A 154 -20.90 -14.51 34.01
CA THR A 154 -19.46 -14.75 34.06
C THR A 154 -18.84 -14.64 32.67
N PHE A 155 -17.61 -14.17 32.61
CA PHE A 155 -16.80 -14.14 31.39
C PHE A 155 -15.37 -14.57 31.68
N ILE A 156 -14.65 -14.95 30.63
CA ILE A 156 -13.25 -15.37 30.75
C ILE A 156 -12.37 -14.13 30.65
N GLY A 157 -11.41 -14.02 31.55
CA GLY A 157 -10.38 -12.99 31.56
C GLY A 157 -9.34 -13.17 30.47
N LYS A 158 -8.21 -12.47 30.64
CA LYS A 158 -7.08 -12.54 29.71
C LYS A 158 -6.57 -13.99 29.55
N GLN A 159 -6.60 -14.48 28.32
CA GLN A 159 -6.10 -15.81 27.95
C GLN A 159 -4.60 -15.75 27.68
N LYS A 160 -3.85 -16.78 28.10
CA LYS A 160 -2.47 -16.97 27.63
C LYS A 160 -2.50 -17.23 26.12
N ALA A 161 -1.58 -16.61 25.38
CA ALA A 161 -1.49 -16.75 23.92
C ALA A 161 -1.43 -18.23 23.45
N ILE A 162 -0.80 -19.10 24.24
CA ILE A 162 -0.52 -20.49 23.87
C ILE A 162 -1.60 -21.52 24.22
N ILE A 163 -2.76 -21.14 24.77
CA ILE A 163 -3.76 -22.08 25.36
C ILE A 163 -4.22 -23.21 24.42
N ARG A 164 -4.10 -23.04 23.09
CA ARG A 164 -4.48 -24.04 22.08
C ARG A 164 -3.31 -24.52 21.21
N GLN A 165 -2.09 -24.12 21.55
CA GLN A 165 -0.89 -24.48 20.82
C GLN A 165 -0.35 -25.82 21.29
N ARG A 166 -0.32 -26.81 20.40
CA ARG A 166 0.41 -28.07 20.62
C ARG A 166 1.90 -27.85 20.34
N ARG A 167 2.78 -28.53 21.08
CA ARG A 167 4.25 -28.43 20.94
C ARG A 167 4.74 -26.97 20.98
N SER A 168 4.27 -26.18 21.95
CA SER A 168 4.51 -24.73 22.02
C SER A 168 6.00 -24.37 22.16
N GLU A 169 6.82 -25.27 22.68
CA GLU A 169 8.27 -25.15 22.77
C GLU A 169 8.94 -25.00 21.39
N LYS A 170 8.30 -25.50 20.32
CA LYS A 170 8.79 -25.34 18.93
C LYS A 170 8.37 -24.04 18.25
N ASN A 171 7.54 -23.20 18.89
CA ASN A 171 7.05 -21.96 18.26
C ASN A 171 8.20 -21.00 17.93
N ARG A 172 9.19 -20.89 18.83
CA ARG A 172 10.37 -20.04 18.65
C ARG A 172 11.25 -20.53 17.51
N ASP A 173 11.46 -21.85 17.44
CA ASP A 173 12.24 -22.48 16.36
C ASP A 173 11.59 -22.18 15.02
N VAL A 174 10.28 -22.43 14.87
CA VAL A 174 9.55 -22.16 13.63
C VAL A 174 9.61 -20.67 13.26
N PHE A 175 9.40 -19.75 14.20
CA PHE A 175 9.48 -18.32 13.93
C PHE A 175 10.88 -17.91 13.43
N THR A 176 11.93 -18.42 14.08
CA THR A 176 13.31 -18.14 13.69
C THR A 176 13.63 -18.72 12.31
N LEU A 177 13.21 -19.95 12.02
CA LEU A 177 13.52 -20.62 10.75
C LEU A 177 12.81 -19.96 9.56
N ILE A 178 11.52 -19.59 9.72
CA ILE A 178 10.74 -18.91 8.67
C ILE A 178 11.36 -17.56 8.28
N THR A 179 11.95 -16.84 9.23
CA THR A 179 12.54 -15.51 9.01
C THR A 179 14.03 -15.56 8.60
N ASN A 180 14.60 -16.76 8.43
CA ASN A 180 16.00 -16.99 8.06
C ASN A 180 16.15 -17.91 6.83
N ARG A 181 15.21 -17.83 5.90
CA ARG A 181 15.27 -18.47 4.57
C ARG A 181 15.37 -20.00 4.64
N VAL A 182 14.73 -20.62 5.63
CA VAL A 182 14.66 -22.08 5.71
C VAL A 182 13.38 -22.58 5.03
N PRO A 183 13.45 -23.43 3.99
CA PRO A 183 12.27 -23.98 3.32
C PRO A 183 11.39 -24.78 4.28
N ILE A 184 10.06 -24.78 4.07
CA ILE A 184 9.10 -25.49 4.95
C ILE A 184 9.49 -26.96 5.16
N SER A 185 9.97 -27.66 4.13
CA SER A 185 10.47 -29.05 4.26
C SER A 185 11.61 -29.18 5.26
N ARG A 186 12.57 -28.24 5.23
CA ARG A 186 13.69 -28.20 6.18
C ARG A 186 13.24 -27.78 7.58
N ILE A 187 12.21 -26.95 7.71
CA ILE A 187 11.59 -26.65 9.01
C ILE A 187 10.95 -27.90 9.60
N VAL A 188 10.24 -28.68 8.79
CA VAL A 188 9.66 -29.97 9.18
C VAL A 188 10.75 -30.92 9.69
N GLU A 189 11.84 -31.08 8.93
CA GLU A 189 13.01 -31.88 9.33
C GLU A 189 13.59 -31.41 10.67
N ALA A 190 13.91 -30.12 10.79
CA ALA A 190 14.59 -29.56 11.96
C ALA A 190 13.73 -29.55 13.23
N THR A 191 12.40 -29.41 13.08
CA THR A 191 11.48 -29.29 14.22
C THR A 191 10.75 -30.60 14.55
N THR A 192 10.90 -31.61 13.70
CA THR A 192 10.16 -32.89 13.74
C THR A 192 8.64 -32.71 13.80
N LEU A 193 8.14 -31.61 13.22
CA LEU A 193 6.71 -31.31 13.15
C LEU A 193 6.12 -31.79 11.83
N SER A 194 4.84 -32.12 11.81
CA SER A 194 4.15 -32.34 10.53
C SER A 194 4.06 -31.04 9.73
N VAL A 195 3.94 -31.14 8.40
CA VAL A 195 3.75 -29.98 7.51
C VAL A 195 2.59 -29.10 7.98
N LYS A 196 1.45 -29.71 8.32
CA LYS A 196 0.28 -29.01 8.86
C LYS A 196 0.62 -28.26 10.15
N ALA A 197 1.35 -28.89 11.08
CA ALA A 197 1.72 -28.25 12.34
C ALA A 197 2.67 -27.05 12.14
N VAL A 198 3.52 -27.04 11.12
CA VAL A 198 4.34 -25.87 10.76
C VAL A 198 3.45 -24.72 10.26
N TYR A 199 2.49 -25.00 9.38
CA TYR A 199 1.53 -23.99 8.91
C TYR A 199 0.62 -23.46 10.04
N ASP A 200 0.10 -24.33 10.90
CA ASP A 200 -0.68 -23.93 12.09
C ASP A 200 0.13 -23.01 13.01
N LYS A 201 1.45 -23.26 13.15
CA LYS A 201 2.36 -22.39 13.91
C LYS A 201 2.62 -21.07 13.19
N LEU A 202 2.80 -21.05 11.86
CA LEU A 202 2.92 -19.80 11.10
C LEU A 202 1.67 -18.92 11.28
N GLU A 203 0.47 -19.51 11.23
CA GLU A 203 -0.77 -18.78 11.50
C GLU A 203 -0.77 -18.16 12.90
N PHE A 204 -0.36 -18.94 13.90
CA PHE A 204 -0.23 -18.45 15.27
C PHE A 204 0.80 -17.32 15.38
N ILE A 205 1.99 -17.49 14.81
CA ILE A 205 3.07 -16.50 14.79
C ILE A 205 2.59 -15.20 14.14
N HIS A 206 1.92 -15.30 12.99
CA HIS A 206 1.33 -14.16 12.29
C HIS A 206 0.33 -13.42 13.18
N LYS A 207 -0.62 -14.13 13.79
CA LYS A 207 -1.58 -13.54 14.73
C LYS A 207 -0.88 -12.83 15.89
N GLN A 208 0.15 -13.44 16.49
CA GLN A 208 0.93 -12.83 17.57
C GLN A 208 1.70 -11.58 17.10
N CYS A 209 2.30 -11.63 15.91
CA CYS A 209 2.96 -10.48 15.30
C CYS A 209 1.97 -9.32 15.09
N ARG A 210 0.75 -9.60 14.59
CA ARG A 210 -0.30 -8.59 14.40
C ARG A 210 -0.75 -7.96 15.72
N LEU A 211 -0.97 -8.75 16.77
CA LEU A 211 -1.33 -8.25 18.10
C LEU A 211 -0.21 -7.37 18.68
N PHE A 212 1.02 -7.86 18.63
CA PHE A 212 2.20 -7.14 19.14
C PHE A 212 2.40 -5.82 18.41
N VAL A 213 2.48 -5.85 17.07
CA VAL A 213 2.74 -4.65 16.27
C VAL A 213 1.57 -3.67 16.35
N GLY A 214 0.33 -4.15 16.41
CA GLY A 214 -0.86 -3.32 16.64
C GLY A 214 -0.79 -2.53 17.94
N SER A 215 -0.35 -3.15 19.03
CA SER A 215 -0.16 -2.46 20.31
C SER A 215 0.95 -1.41 20.28
N ARG A 216 1.98 -1.59 19.44
CA ARG A 216 3.06 -0.61 19.27
C ARG A 216 2.66 0.52 18.33
N GLU A 217 2.18 0.20 17.13
CA GLU A 217 1.84 1.17 16.10
C GLU A 217 0.62 2.01 16.44
N SER A 218 -0.35 1.48 17.21
CA SER A 218 -1.48 2.28 17.69
C SER A 218 -1.06 3.43 18.61
N GLN A 219 0.14 3.39 19.20
CA GLN A 219 0.68 4.52 19.97
C GLN A 219 0.96 5.73 19.08
N MET A 220 1.33 5.53 17.81
CA MET A 220 1.52 6.62 16.84
C MET A 220 0.23 7.38 16.53
N LEU A 221 -0.93 6.81 16.88
CA LEU A 221 -2.23 7.47 16.71
C LEU A 221 -2.54 8.41 17.88
N GLU A 222 -1.86 8.25 19.02
CA GLU A 222 -2.07 9.08 20.21
C GLU A 222 -1.32 10.41 20.06
N PRO A 223 -1.92 11.58 20.33
CA PRO A 223 -1.25 12.88 20.19
C PRO A 223 0.05 13.02 20.99
N ALA A 224 0.18 12.27 22.08
CA ALA A 224 1.38 12.25 22.92
C ALA A 224 2.60 11.59 22.23
N PHE A 225 2.39 10.77 21.19
CA PHE A 225 3.48 10.17 20.45
C PHE A 225 4.00 11.15 19.40
N VAL A 226 5.05 11.90 19.76
CA VAL A 226 5.64 12.93 18.90
C VAL A 226 6.57 12.30 17.87
N LEU A 227 6.23 12.46 16.59
CA LEU A 227 7.09 12.07 15.48
C LEU A 227 7.98 13.24 15.04
N PRO A 228 9.23 13.00 14.61
CA PRO A 228 10.04 14.02 13.96
C PRO A 228 9.49 14.34 12.56
N LYS A 229 10.13 15.27 11.84
CA LYS A 229 9.90 15.40 10.40
C LYS A 229 10.23 14.06 9.73
N MET A 230 9.28 13.51 8.99
CA MET A 230 9.37 12.19 8.40
C MET A 230 9.77 12.26 6.94
N TYR A 231 10.68 11.37 6.54
CA TYR A 231 11.16 11.21 5.18
C TYR A 231 10.98 9.74 4.84
N VAL A 232 9.97 9.43 4.05
CA VAL A 232 9.58 8.04 3.79
C VAL A 232 9.69 7.72 2.31
N SER A 233 10.14 6.52 2.00
CA SER A 233 10.16 5.97 0.63
C SER A 233 9.06 4.93 0.48
N VAL A 234 8.27 5.06 -0.57
CA VAL A 234 7.19 4.15 -0.97
C VAL A 234 7.57 3.48 -2.27
N ASP A 235 7.51 2.16 -2.33
CA ASP A 235 7.68 1.41 -3.57
C ASP A 235 6.87 0.12 -3.51
N ARG A 236 6.75 -0.56 -4.65
CA ARG A 236 6.09 -1.86 -4.77
C ARG A 236 7.06 -2.95 -5.20
N GLN A 237 6.76 -4.16 -4.76
CA GLN A 237 7.45 -5.36 -5.20
C GLN A 237 6.45 -6.35 -5.80
N TYR A 238 6.84 -6.90 -6.95
CA TYR A 238 6.15 -7.98 -7.63
C TYR A 238 6.42 -9.33 -6.95
N TYR A 239 5.35 -10.14 -6.84
CA TYR A 239 5.36 -11.48 -6.30
C TYR A 239 4.66 -12.47 -7.23
N ALA A 240 5.42 -13.49 -7.63
CA ALA A 240 4.93 -14.66 -8.34
C ALA A 240 4.39 -15.70 -7.36
N VAL A 241 3.17 -16.16 -7.58
CA VAL A 241 2.59 -17.32 -6.89
C VAL A 241 2.41 -18.43 -7.93
N ASN A 242 2.88 -19.63 -7.57
CA ASN A 242 2.77 -20.82 -8.41
C ASN A 242 1.30 -21.17 -8.66
N TRP A 243 1.02 -21.69 -9.85
CA TRP A 243 -0.26 -22.28 -10.18
C TRP A 243 -0.53 -23.55 -9.36
N TYR A 244 -1.79 -23.78 -9.05
CA TYR A 244 -2.24 -24.97 -8.32
C TYR A 244 -2.49 -26.18 -9.24
N ASP A 245 -2.77 -25.92 -10.52
CA ASP A 245 -3.31 -26.90 -11.45
C ASP A 245 -2.38 -27.09 -12.65
N HIS A 246 -2.01 -28.34 -12.94
CA HIS A 246 -1.11 -28.65 -14.04
C HIS A 246 -1.70 -28.35 -15.43
N ALA A 247 -3.04 -28.25 -15.53
CA ALA A 247 -3.75 -27.89 -16.75
C ALA A 247 -3.68 -26.37 -17.04
N ASP A 248 -3.71 -25.52 -16.01
CA ASP A 248 -3.58 -24.07 -16.14
C ASP A 248 -2.33 -23.55 -15.45
N ARG A 249 -1.25 -23.44 -16.23
CA ARG A 249 0.09 -23.04 -15.77
C ARG A 249 0.33 -21.53 -15.84
N ARG A 250 -0.71 -20.72 -15.99
CA ARG A 250 -0.59 -19.26 -15.94
C ARG A 250 -0.11 -18.81 -14.57
N GLU A 251 0.69 -17.77 -14.51
CA GLU A 251 1.26 -17.26 -13.26
C GLU A 251 0.22 -16.43 -12.50
N ILE A 252 0.21 -16.51 -11.17
CA ILE A 252 -0.57 -15.58 -10.36
C ILE A 252 0.36 -14.43 -9.95
N GLN A 253 0.00 -13.22 -10.35
CA GLN A 253 0.79 -12.02 -10.15
C GLN A 253 0.18 -11.13 -9.07
N LEU A 254 0.92 -10.91 -7.98
CA LEU A 254 0.53 -10.06 -6.86
C LEU A 254 1.58 -8.97 -6.64
N ASN A 255 1.12 -7.81 -6.17
CA ASN A 255 1.95 -6.66 -5.87
C ASN A 255 1.84 -6.32 -4.39
N ALA A 256 2.98 -6.11 -3.73
CA ALA A 256 3.02 -5.63 -2.35
C ALA A 256 3.62 -4.23 -2.28
N ILE A 257 2.88 -3.30 -1.68
CA ILE A 257 3.32 -1.91 -1.48
C ILE A 257 3.95 -1.81 -0.10
N ALA A 258 5.17 -1.28 -0.03
CA ALA A 258 5.88 -1.04 1.21
C ALA A 258 6.26 0.43 1.38
N THR A 259 6.27 0.87 2.64
CA THR A 259 6.78 2.19 3.01
C THR A 259 7.81 2.08 4.12
N ALA A 260 8.98 2.70 3.94
CA ALA A 260 10.05 2.74 4.93
C ALA A 260 10.53 4.17 5.21
N ASP A 261 10.83 4.49 6.46
CA ASP A 261 11.49 5.76 6.84
C ASP A 261 12.99 5.73 6.53
N LEU A 262 13.50 6.79 5.91
CA LEU A 262 14.90 6.94 5.52
C LEU A 262 15.84 7.00 6.72
N LYS A 263 15.38 7.53 7.86
CA LYS A 263 16.24 7.73 9.05
C LYS A 263 16.27 6.51 9.95
N SER A 264 15.11 6.05 10.40
CA SER A 264 14.98 4.90 11.30
C SER A 264 15.13 3.57 10.57
N GLY A 265 14.79 3.53 9.27
CA GLY A 265 14.63 2.29 8.52
C GLY A 265 13.34 1.54 8.87
N TYR A 266 12.43 2.14 9.64
CA TYR A 266 11.19 1.50 10.08
C TYR A 266 10.24 1.33 8.90
N VAL A 267 9.68 0.13 8.75
CA VAL A 267 8.74 -0.20 7.68
C VAL A 267 7.32 -0.13 8.22
N PHE A 268 6.54 0.85 7.77
CA PHE A 268 5.16 1.08 8.23
C PHE A 268 4.17 0.06 7.66
N GLY A 269 4.36 -0.34 6.40
CA GLY A 269 3.44 -1.23 5.69
C GLY A 269 4.19 -2.19 4.77
N MET A 270 3.64 -3.38 4.59
CA MET A 270 3.99 -4.33 3.53
C MET A 270 2.67 -4.99 3.09
N HIS A 271 1.95 -4.32 2.20
CA HIS A 271 0.55 -4.60 1.90
C HIS A 271 0.43 -5.30 0.54
N LEU A 272 0.25 -6.62 0.57
CA LEU A 272 -0.04 -7.43 -0.62
C LEU A 272 -1.48 -7.17 -1.08
N ASN A 273 -1.69 -7.00 -2.39
CA ASN A 273 -3.00 -6.81 -3.03
C ASN A 273 -3.83 -8.12 -3.08
N PHE A 274 -3.98 -8.77 -1.93
CA PHE A 274 -4.67 -10.05 -1.80
C PHE A 274 -5.48 -10.12 -0.51
N ASP A 275 -6.72 -10.58 -0.62
CA ASP A 275 -7.64 -10.81 0.49
C ASP A 275 -7.95 -12.31 0.62
N GLY A 276 -7.30 -12.95 1.59
CA GLY A 276 -7.51 -14.36 1.89
C GLY A 276 -8.69 -14.66 2.82
N SER A 277 -9.44 -13.64 3.25
CA SER A 277 -10.60 -13.79 4.14
C SER A 277 -11.92 -14.02 3.40
N VAL A 278 -11.96 -13.68 2.12
CA VAL A 278 -13.13 -13.83 1.26
C VAL A 278 -13.03 -15.08 0.37
N ILE A 279 -14.17 -15.56 -0.12
CA ILE A 279 -14.25 -16.77 -0.96
C ILE A 279 -14.73 -16.36 -2.35
N SER A 280 -13.98 -16.71 -3.39
CA SER A 280 -14.24 -16.28 -4.78
C SER A 280 -15.66 -16.58 -5.24
N ASP A 281 -16.11 -17.84 -5.12
CA ASP A 281 -17.45 -18.25 -5.56
C ASP A 281 -18.60 -17.53 -4.82
N VAL A 282 -18.36 -17.11 -3.57
CA VAL A 282 -19.34 -16.34 -2.79
C VAL A 282 -19.38 -14.91 -3.32
N ILE A 283 -18.22 -14.28 -3.53
CA ILE A 283 -18.12 -12.91 -4.06
C ILE A 283 -18.71 -12.80 -5.46
N GLU A 284 -18.48 -13.77 -6.34
CA GLU A 284 -19.07 -13.77 -7.69
C GLU A 284 -20.61 -13.79 -7.63
N LYS A 285 -21.20 -14.60 -6.73
CA LYS A 285 -22.65 -14.64 -6.52
C LYS A 285 -23.18 -13.34 -5.92
N GLU A 286 -22.50 -12.80 -4.92
CA GLU A 286 -22.88 -11.54 -4.27
C GLU A 286 -22.75 -10.35 -5.24
N ALA A 287 -21.72 -10.32 -6.09
CA ALA A 287 -21.53 -9.30 -7.11
C ALA A 287 -22.63 -9.35 -8.18
N ALA A 288 -23.03 -10.55 -8.60
CA ALA A 288 -24.16 -10.74 -9.50
C ALA A 288 -25.48 -10.27 -8.84
N ALA A 289 -25.72 -10.63 -7.58
CA ALA A 289 -26.90 -10.21 -6.82
C ALA A 289 -26.96 -8.70 -6.59
N ALA A 290 -25.80 -8.05 -6.41
CA ALA A 290 -25.68 -6.60 -6.29
C ALA A 290 -25.86 -5.85 -7.63
N GLY A 291 -25.92 -6.57 -8.75
CA GLY A 291 -26.02 -5.95 -10.08
C GLY A 291 -24.73 -5.27 -10.53
N ASP A 292 -23.56 -5.65 -10.01
CA ASP A 292 -22.28 -5.00 -10.32
C ASP A 292 -21.97 -4.98 -11.83
N SER A 293 -22.51 -5.96 -12.58
CA SER A 293 -22.36 -6.09 -14.02
C SER A 293 -23.03 -4.98 -14.84
N SER A 294 -24.05 -4.30 -14.29
CA SER A 294 -24.73 -3.17 -14.95
C SER A 294 -24.15 -1.81 -14.54
N LEU A 295 -23.26 -1.78 -13.54
CA LEU A 295 -22.66 -0.57 -13.01
C LEU A 295 -21.23 -0.38 -13.54
N SER A 296 -20.83 0.89 -13.71
CA SER A 296 -19.42 1.20 -13.95
C SER A 296 -18.59 0.96 -12.69
N PRO A 297 -17.30 0.59 -12.81
CA PRO A 297 -16.52 0.08 -11.68
C PRO A 297 -16.55 0.93 -10.40
N PRO A 298 -16.52 2.28 -10.43
CA PRO A 298 -16.50 3.09 -9.21
C PRO A 298 -17.80 3.03 -8.37
N PHE A 299 -18.89 2.50 -8.91
CA PHE A 299 -20.19 2.42 -8.23
C PHE A 299 -20.55 0.99 -7.79
N ARG A 300 -19.69 0.01 -8.09
CA ARG A 300 -19.91 -1.39 -7.75
C ARG A 300 -19.71 -1.67 -6.27
N ARG A 301 -20.44 -2.67 -5.75
CA ARG A 301 -20.29 -3.20 -4.40
C ARG A 301 -18.92 -3.83 -4.19
N PHE A 302 -18.44 -4.61 -5.15
CA PHE A 302 -17.16 -5.32 -5.06
C PHE A 302 -16.06 -4.70 -5.92
N ALA A 303 -16.12 -3.38 -6.14
CA ALA A 303 -15.17 -2.64 -6.96
C ALA A 303 -13.69 -2.88 -6.59
N ARG A 304 -13.39 -3.18 -5.32
CA ARG A 304 -12.01 -3.44 -4.86
C ARG A 304 -11.42 -4.76 -5.36
N LEU A 305 -12.24 -5.72 -5.75
CA LEU A 305 -11.82 -7.09 -6.07
C LEU A 305 -11.82 -7.34 -7.58
N TRP A 306 -10.92 -8.19 -8.04
CA TRP A 306 -10.98 -8.73 -9.39
C TRP A 306 -12.04 -9.82 -9.48
N VAL A 307 -13.17 -9.52 -10.11
CA VAL A 307 -14.18 -10.51 -10.51
C VAL A 307 -13.91 -11.02 -11.93
N LYS A 308 -14.48 -12.17 -12.31
CA LYS A 308 -14.20 -12.85 -13.58
C LYS A 308 -14.41 -11.95 -14.79
N ARG A 309 -15.54 -11.23 -14.84
CA ARG A 309 -15.85 -10.29 -15.92
C ARG A 309 -14.77 -9.23 -16.10
N ASP A 310 -14.28 -8.67 -14.99
CA ASP A 310 -13.26 -7.64 -15.01
C ASP A 310 -11.93 -8.15 -15.56
N TYR A 311 -11.60 -9.39 -15.21
CA TYR A 311 -10.43 -10.07 -15.74
C TYR A 311 -10.55 -10.29 -17.26
N ASP A 312 -11.70 -10.72 -17.75
CA ASP A 312 -11.95 -10.91 -19.19
C ASP A 312 -11.88 -9.58 -19.97
N GLU A 313 -12.44 -8.50 -19.41
CA GLU A 313 -12.32 -7.14 -19.95
C GLU A 313 -10.84 -6.68 -19.98
N ALA A 314 -10.08 -6.93 -18.90
CA ALA A 314 -8.67 -6.55 -18.81
C ALA A 314 -7.78 -7.30 -19.81
N LEU A 315 -8.07 -8.56 -20.13
CA LEU A 315 -7.36 -9.32 -21.17
C LEU A 315 -7.50 -8.66 -22.55
N THR A 316 -8.67 -8.10 -22.83
CA THR A 316 -8.96 -7.39 -24.09
C THR A 316 -8.22 -6.05 -24.15
N ASP A 317 -8.18 -5.31 -23.04
CA ASP A 317 -7.49 -4.03 -22.96
C ASP A 317 -5.96 -4.17 -22.97
N ALA A 318 -5.42 -5.27 -22.43
CA ALA A 318 -4.00 -5.56 -22.49
C ALA A 318 -3.49 -5.63 -23.95
N GLN A 319 -4.27 -6.22 -24.86
CA GLN A 319 -3.93 -6.29 -26.28
C GLN A 319 -3.87 -4.89 -26.91
N LYS A 320 -4.84 -4.02 -26.61
CA LYS A 320 -4.88 -2.64 -27.11
C LYS A 320 -3.69 -1.82 -26.61
N ARG A 321 -3.34 -1.96 -25.32
CA ARG A 321 -2.20 -1.27 -24.71
C ARG A 321 -0.88 -1.63 -25.38
N VAL A 322 -0.65 -2.91 -25.67
CA VAL A 322 0.56 -3.36 -26.39
C VAL A 322 0.64 -2.69 -27.76
N VAL A 323 -0.45 -2.66 -28.53
CA VAL A 323 -0.48 -1.98 -29.84
C VAL A 323 -0.20 -0.48 -29.70
N ALA A 324 -0.84 0.20 -28.75
CA ALA A 324 -0.62 1.63 -28.51
C ALA A 324 0.83 1.95 -28.12
N SER A 325 1.46 1.10 -27.31
CA SER A 325 2.86 1.28 -26.90
C SER A 325 3.85 1.16 -28.06
N ILE A 326 3.56 0.31 -29.06
CA ILE A 326 4.38 0.14 -30.27
C ILE A 326 4.23 1.35 -31.20
N MET A 327 3.04 1.93 -31.26
CA MET A 327 2.70 3.07 -32.12
C MET A 327 3.13 4.43 -31.53
N ALA A 328 3.65 4.45 -30.30
CA ALA A 328 4.08 5.68 -29.66
C ALA A 328 5.27 6.33 -30.38
N PRO A 329 5.29 7.66 -30.54
CA PRO A 329 6.40 8.35 -31.17
C PRO A 329 7.69 8.12 -30.35
N PRO A 330 8.84 7.89 -31.01
CA PRO A 330 10.10 7.72 -30.31
C PRO A 330 10.47 9.00 -29.58
N VAL A 331 10.68 8.90 -28.28
CA VAL A 331 11.24 10.00 -27.50
C VAL A 331 12.76 9.99 -27.72
N ASN A 332 13.30 11.02 -28.38
CA ASN A 332 14.74 11.16 -28.59
C ASN A 332 15.34 12.01 -27.47
N LEU A 333 15.99 11.38 -26.50
CA LEU A 333 16.76 12.03 -25.45
C LEU A 333 18.22 11.56 -25.53
N ASN A 334 19.17 12.23 -24.88
CA ASN A 334 20.56 11.72 -24.84
C ASN A 334 20.84 10.90 -23.57
N ASN A 335 19.90 10.85 -22.63
CA ASN A 335 20.04 10.19 -21.33
C ASN A 335 19.08 9.00 -21.24
N ALA A 336 19.62 7.77 -21.15
CA ALA A 336 18.85 6.52 -21.09
C ALA A 336 17.80 6.49 -19.95
N LEU A 337 18.12 7.09 -18.79
CA LEU A 337 17.18 7.15 -17.66
C LEU A 337 16.00 8.09 -17.95
N ARG A 338 16.25 9.22 -18.61
CA ARG A 338 15.18 10.15 -19.03
C ARG A 338 14.30 9.58 -20.14
N HIS A 339 14.86 8.73 -21.01
CA HIS A 339 14.04 7.95 -21.95
C HIS A 339 13.10 6.98 -21.25
N GLN A 340 13.60 6.24 -20.25
CA GLN A 340 12.77 5.33 -19.47
C GLN A 340 11.64 6.10 -18.76
N ILE A 341 11.94 7.27 -18.19
CA ILE A 341 10.94 8.15 -17.59
C ILE A 341 9.87 8.56 -18.62
N ALA A 342 10.30 9.01 -19.80
CA ALA A 342 9.37 9.44 -20.84
C ALA A 342 8.51 8.28 -21.35
N ALA A 343 9.09 7.10 -21.54
CA ALA A 343 8.38 5.89 -21.95
C ALA A 343 7.32 5.47 -20.92
N GLU A 344 7.59 5.62 -19.62
CA GLU A 344 6.61 5.32 -18.57
C GLU A 344 5.41 6.27 -18.57
N TYR A 345 5.60 7.55 -18.90
CA TYR A 345 4.46 8.46 -19.09
C TYR A 345 3.63 8.07 -20.31
N VAL A 346 4.28 7.73 -21.42
CA VAL A 346 3.60 7.30 -22.65
C VAL A 346 2.79 6.03 -22.39
N ASP A 347 3.38 5.06 -21.69
CA ASP A 347 2.66 3.85 -21.29
C ASP A 347 1.49 4.16 -20.35
N ALA A 348 1.64 5.09 -19.40
CA ALA A 348 0.54 5.51 -18.54
C ALA A 348 -0.61 6.17 -19.31
N ASP A 349 -0.30 7.06 -20.26
CA ASP A 349 -1.29 7.74 -21.10
C ASP A 349 -2.01 6.78 -22.07
N ALA A 350 -1.38 5.66 -22.43
CA ALA A 350 -1.97 4.63 -23.28
C ALA A 350 -3.00 3.73 -22.55
N ARG A 351 -3.07 3.78 -21.21
CA ARG A 351 -4.00 2.96 -20.43
C ARG A 351 -5.42 3.52 -20.50
N ALA A 352 -6.41 2.63 -20.49
CA ALA A 352 -7.82 3.02 -20.30
C ALA A 352 -8.02 3.78 -18.98
N ASP A 353 -7.35 3.28 -17.93
CA ASP A 353 -7.21 3.93 -16.64
C ASP A 353 -5.74 4.27 -16.38
N ILE A 354 -5.42 5.56 -16.35
CA ILE A 354 -4.05 6.03 -16.16
C ILE A 354 -3.43 5.54 -14.85
N GLU A 355 -4.22 5.28 -13.80
CA GLU A 355 -3.73 4.86 -12.48
C GLU A 355 -3.60 3.33 -12.34
N GLU A 356 -4.15 2.54 -13.27
CA GLU A 356 -4.12 1.07 -13.20
C GLU A 356 -2.85 0.51 -13.87
N SER A 357 -1.85 0.25 -13.05
CA SER A 357 -0.57 -0.33 -13.47
C SER A 357 -0.60 -1.85 -13.64
N ASP A 358 -1.50 -2.55 -12.94
CA ASP A 358 -1.68 -4.00 -13.04
C ASP A 358 -1.95 -4.39 -14.51
N PHE A 359 -1.14 -5.30 -15.04
CA PHE A 359 -1.28 -5.80 -16.41
C PHE A 359 -1.73 -7.26 -16.38
N LYS A 360 -2.95 -7.53 -16.85
CA LYS A 360 -3.50 -8.88 -16.97
C LYS A 360 -3.43 -9.32 -18.43
N ASP A 361 -2.47 -10.18 -18.77
CA ASP A 361 -2.38 -10.80 -20.10
C ASP A 361 -2.78 -12.28 -20.06
N ASN A 362 -2.72 -12.93 -21.22
CA ASN A 362 -3.06 -14.36 -21.35
C ASN A 362 -2.10 -15.31 -20.60
N LYS A 363 -1.06 -14.80 -19.93
CA LYS A 363 -0.11 -15.56 -19.12
C LYS A 363 -0.36 -15.42 -17.62
N VAL A 364 -1.23 -14.50 -17.22
CA VAL A 364 -1.55 -14.23 -15.82
C VAL A 364 -2.96 -14.74 -15.51
N GLN A 365 -3.13 -15.47 -14.40
CA GLN A 365 -4.44 -15.85 -13.87
C GLN A 365 -4.70 -15.24 -12.48
N LEU A 366 -5.96 -15.21 -12.06
CA LEU A 366 -6.34 -14.80 -10.71
C LEU A 366 -6.13 -15.95 -9.69
N PRO A 367 -5.96 -15.64 -8.39
CA PRO A 367 -5.93 -16.66 -7.34
C PRO A 367 -7.19 -17.53 -7.31
N LYS A 368 -7.03 -18.86 -7.16
CA LYS A 368 -8.16 -19.79 -6.95
C LYS A 368 -8.72 -19.76 -5.53
N GLN A 369 -7.92 -19.34 -4.55
CA GLN A 369 -8.32 -19.20 -3.15
C GLN A 369 -8.13 -17.74 -2.74
N GLY A 370 -9.09 -17.20 -1.97
CA GLY A 370 -9.16 -15.77 -1.71
C GLY A 370 -9.52 -14.98 -2.95
N MET A 371 -9.32 -13.66 -2.89
CA MET A 371 -9.51 -12.75 -4.02
C MET A 371 -8.29 -11.85 -4.17
N GLN A 372 -7.92 -11.54 -5.41
CA GLN A 372 -6.97 -10.47 -5.68
C GLN A 372 -7.69 -9.12 -5.56
N VAL A 373 -7.11 -8.21 -4.77
CA VAL A 373 -7.55 -6.81 -4.69
C VAL A 373 -6.91 -6.08 -5.86
N ARG A 374 -7.65 -5.19 -6.54
CA ARG A 374 -7.04 -4.33 -7.56
C ARG A 374 -5.99 -3.44 -6.92
N GLU A 375 -4.86 -3.28 -7.59
CA GLU A 375 -3.71 -2.58 -7.03
C GLU A 375 -4.05 -1.12 -6.70
N THR A 376 -4.84 -0.44 -7.55
CA THR A 376 -5.30 0.93 -7.35
C THR A 376 -5.94 1.14 -5.97
N TYR A 377 -6.88 0.29 -5.55
CA TYR A 377 -7.49 0.40 -4.22
C TYR A 377 -6.49 0.12 -3.09
N THR A 378 -5.55 -0.81 -3.30
CA THR A 378 -4.45 -1.07 -2.35
C THR A 378 -3.56 0.17 -2.21
N MET A 379 -3.27 0.90 -3.30
CA MET A 379 -2.50 2.15 -3.26
C MET A 379 -3.21 3.22 -2.43
N TYR A 380 -4.47 3.55 -2.75
CA TYR A 380 -5.24 4.56 -2.01
C TYR A 380 -5.37 4.21 -0.52
N ALA A 381 -5.64 2.94 -0.22
CA ALA A 381 -5.71 2.46 1.16
C ALA A 381 -4.35 2.54 1.88
N HIS A 382 -3.25 2.18 1.21
CA HIS A 382 -1.89 2.28 1.76
C HIS A 382 -1.50 3.72 2.09
N PHE A 383 -1.75 4.66 1.19
CA PHE A 383 -1.44 6.08 1.43
C PHE A 383 -2.33 6.68 2.53
N ARG A 384 -3.60 6.28 2.62
CA ARG A 384 -4.48 6.67 3.74
C ARG A 384 -4.01 6.09 5.08
N PHE A 385 -3.61 4.82 5.09
CA PHE A 385 -2.98 4.18 6.25
C PHE A 385 -1.72 4.93 6.70
N LEU A 386 -0.84 5.27 5.76
CA LEU A 386 0.37 6.02 6.04
C LEU A 386 0.07 7.43 6.57
N ALA A 387 -0.87 8.14 5.95
CA ALA A 387 -1.27 9.49 6.38
C ALA A 387 -1.80 9.48 7.83
N ARG A 388 -2.56 8.44 8.21
CA ARG A 388 -3.03 8.27 9.59
C ARG A 388 -1.90 7.97 10.57
N LEU A 389 -0.97 7.08 10.25
CA LEU A 389 0.17 6.77 11.13
C LEU A 389 1.11 7.96 11.32
N LEU A 390 1.26 8.81 10.30
CA LEU A 390 2.17 9.95 10.31
C LEU A 390 1.46 11.28 10.66
N GLN A 391 0.24 11.23 11.20
CA GLN A 391 -0.56 12.42 11.50
C GLN A 391 0.13 13.36 12.51
N ASN A 392 0.87 12.81 13.47
CA ASN A 392 1.58 13.57 14.50
C ASN A 392 2.95 14.10 14.05
N ALA A 393 3.40 13.78 12.84
CA ALA A 393 4.64 14.33 12.31
C ALA A 393 4.41 15.77 11.84
N PRO A 394 5.26 16.75 12.20
CA PRO A 394 5.08 18.14 11.78
C PRO A 394 5.20 18.34 10.26
N LYS A 395 6.01 17.50 9.59
CA LYS A 395 6.18 17.51 8.13
C LYS A 395 6.42 16.08 7.66
N VAL A 396 5.76 15.67 6.57
CA VAL A 396 5.96 14.37 5.93
C VAL A 396 6.43 14.58 4.50
N ARG A 397 7.53 13.93 4.11
CA ARG A 397 8.03 13.95 2.73
C ARG A 397 8.05 12.53 2.20
N VAL A 398 7.36 12.32 1.09
CA VAL A 398 7.17 11.00 0.51
C VAL A 398 7.91 10.92 -0.82
N PHE A 399 8.88 10.01 -0.90
CA PHE A 399 9.60 9.66 -2.12
C PHE A 399 8.96 8.38 -2.69
N MET A 400 8.51 8.39 -3.93
CA MET A 400 7.82 7.26 -4.55
C MET A 400 8.40 6.94 -5.94
N ASP A 401 8.30 5.69 -6.41
CA ASP A 401 8.62 5.37 -7.81
C ASP A 401 7.66 6.13 -8.74
N GLN A 402 8.05 6.27 -10.01
CA GLN A 402 7.26 6.92 -11.04
C GLN A 402 6.02 6.08 -11.36
N ASP A 403 4.92 6.38 -10.68
CA ASP A 403 3.63 5.73 -10.90
C ASP A 403 2.48 6.74 -10.70
N SER A 404 1.60 6.82 -11.69
CA SER A 404 0.42 7.70 -11.70
C SER A 404 -0.58 7.36 -10.59
N GLY A 405 -0.75 6.08 -10.26
CA GLY A 405 -1.58 5.63 -9.16
C GLY A 405 -1.00 6.01 -7.79
N PHE A 406 0.32 5.87 -7.60
CA PHE A 406 0.99 6.39 -6.40
C PHE A 406 0.82 7.90 -6.26
N ARG A 407 1.02 8.66 -7.35
CA ARG A 407 0.79 10.12 -7.35
C ARG A 407 -0.65 10.45 -6.96
N ALA A 408 -1.63 9.82 -7.59
CA ALA A 408 -3.04 10.11 -7.32
C ALA A 408 -3.46 9.73 -5.89
N ALA A 409 -3.03 8.58 -5.39
CA ALA A 409 -3.26 8.11 -4.03
C ALA A 409 -2.60 9.03 -2.98
N PHE A 410 -1.35 9.46 -3.22
CA PHE A 410 -0.67 10.43 -2.38
C PHE A 410 -1.41 11.78 -2.34
N MET A 411 -1.73 12.33 -3.50
CA MET A 411 -2.45 13.60 -3.63
C MET A 411 -3.83 13.55 -2.97
N ALA A 412 -4.48 12.38 -2.96
CA ALA A 412 -5.74 12.15 -2.25
C ALA A 412 -5.56 12.14 -0.73
N ALA A 413 -4.64 11.30 -0.23
CA ALA A 413 -4.47 11.08 1.20
C ALA A 413 -3.86 12.29 1.93
N TYR A 414 -3.05 13.09 1.24
CA TYR A 414 -2.32 14.23 1.81
C TYR A 414 -2.85 15.59 1.38
N ALA A 415 -3.99 15.69 0.70
CA ALA A 415 -4.51 16.95 0.14
C ALA A 415 -4.49 18.12 1.14
N GLY A 416 -5.06 17.92 2.33
CA GLY A 416 -5.08 18.94 3.39
C GLY A 416 -3.67 19.31 3.89
N ARG A 417 -2.77 18.33 4.00
CA ARG A 417 -1.38 18.56 4.44
C ARG A 417 -0.53 19.25 3.37
N ILE A 418 -0.77 18.98 2.09
CA ILE A 418 -0.11 19.66 0.97
C ILE A 418 -0.53 21.14 0.96
N LYS A 419 -1.84 21.43 1.11
CA LYS A 419 -2.35 22.80 1.25
C LYS A 419 -1.73 23.52 2.46
N ALA A 420 -1.65 22.84 3.61
CA ALA A 420 -1.04 23.37 4.82
C ALA A 420 0.51 23.41 4.77
N ARG A 421 1.14 23.03 3.64
CA ARG A 421 2.59 22.90 3.48
C ARG A 421 3.25 22.00 4.53
N THR A 422 2.53 21.02 5.06
CA THR A 422 3.02 19.98 5.99
C THR A 422 3.20 18.61 5.33
N ALA A 423 3.01 18.49 4.01
CA ALA A 423 3.41 17.32 3.23
C ALA A 423 4.00 17.68 1.86
N ASP A 424 5.01 16.94 1.40
CA ASP A 424 5.55 17.03 0.04
C ASP A 424 5.70 15.63 -0.60
N GLY A 425 5.44 15.52 -1.90
CA GLY A 425 5.60 14.29 -2.67
C GLY A 425 6.63 14.43 -3.79
N PHE A 426 7.42 13.38 -4.02
CA PHE A 426 8.48 13.35 -5.02
C PHE A 426 8.47 12.02 -5.76
N PHE A 427 8.64 12.07 -7.08
CA PHE A 427 9.07 10.90 -7.83
C PHE A 427 10.58 10.75 -7.77
N VAL A 428 11.03 9.51 -7.69
CA VAL A 428 12.44 9.14 -7.75
C VAL A 428 12.58 7.98 -8.74
N LYS A 429 13.33 8.21 -9.82
CA LYS A 429 13.70 7.18 -10.78
C LYS A 429 15.17 6.86 -10.67
N MET A 430 15.52 5.58 -10.73
CA MET A 430 16.89 5.12 -10.61
C MET A 430 17.28 4.15 -11.72
N LYS A 431 18.57 4.16 -12.09
CA LYS A 431 19.13 3.18 -13.03
C LYS A 431 19.18 1.79 -12.38
N LYS A 432 18.29 0.88 -12.79
CA LYS A 432 18.12 -0.47 -12.19
C LYS A 432 19.18 -1.49 -12.67
N ASP A 433 19.60 -1.42 -13.95
CA ASP A 433 20.45 -2.44 -14.59
C ASP A 433 21.94 -2.06 -14.67
N ALA A 434 22.47 -1.39 -13.66
CA ALA A 434 23.90 -1.10 -13.60
C ALA A 434 24.69 -2.27 -13.01
N SER A 435 25.74 -2.70 -13.72
CA SER A 435 26.73 -3.66 -13.23
C SER A 435 27.45 -3.17 -11.97
N ALA A 436 28.07 -4.09 -11.23
CA ALA A 436 28.84 -3.73 -10.03
C ALA A 436 29.98 -2.73 -10.34
N TRP A 437 30.60 -2.87 -11.51
CA TRP A 437 31.63 -1.96 -12.02
C TRP A 437 31.05 -0.57 -12.32
N GLU A 438 29.94 -0.48 -13.06
CA GLU A 438 29.28 0.80 -13.34
C GLU A 438 28.86 1.52 -12.05
N LYS A 439 28.35 0.79 -11.06
CA LYS A 439 27.97 1.35 -9.74
C LYS A 439 29.16 1.97 -9.00
N LYS A 440 30.30 1.27 -9.00
CA LYS A 440 31.53 1.75 -8.35
C LYS A 440 32.09 2.97 -9.08
N ASN A 441 32.11 2.93 -10.41
CA ASN A 441 32.61 4.03 -11.23
C ASN A 441 31.73 5.26 -11.17
N ALA A 442 30.41 5.12 -11.19
CA ALA A 442 29.49 6.24 -11.04
C ALA A 442 29.73 7.00 -9.72
N SER A 443 29.90 6.26 -8.62
CA SER A 443 30.18 6.85 -7.31
C SER A 443 31.55 7.53 -7.26
N ALA A 444 32.58 6.91 -7.88
CA ALA A 444 33.93 7.47 -7.92
C ALA A 444 34.01 8.73 -8.80
N ASN A 445 33.34 8.72 -9.96
CA ASN A 445 33.25 9.87 -10.85
C ASN A 445 32.55 11.04 -10.16
N ALA A 446 31.38 10.82 -9.58
CA ALA A 446 30.67 11.88 -8.87
C ALA A 446 31.47 12.49 -7.71
N LYS A 447 32.29 11.68 -7.02
CA LYS A 447 33.19 12.20 -5.97
C LYS A 447 34.30 13.07 -6.56
N ARG A 448 34.86 12.69 -7.72
CA ARG A 448 35.85 13.50 -8.44
C ARG A 448 35.24 14.82 -8.89
N ASP A 449 34.06 14.77 -9.52
CA ASP A 449 33.35 15.95 -10.02
C ASP A 449 33.02 16.92 -8.88
N LEU A 450 32.65 16.40 -7.71
CA LEU A 450 32.44 17.21 -6.50
C LEU A 450 33.74 17.92 -6.05
N ILE A 451 34.87 17.22 -6.01
CA ILE A 451 36.16 17.80 -5.59
C ILE A 451 36.59 18.89 -6.59
N GLU A 452 36.46 18.63 -7.89
CA GLU A 452 36.76 19.59 -8.94
C GLU A 452 35.85 20.83 -8.84
N PHE A 453 34.56 20.63 -8.60
CA PHE A 453 33.61 21.71 -8.37
C PHE A 453 33.97 22.55 -7.14
N MET A 454 34.32 21.91 -6.03
CA MET A 454 34.79 22.58 -4.81
C MET A 454 36.01 23.46 -5.08
N ALA A 455 37.02 22.93 -5.78
CA ALA A 455 38.22 23.68 -6.14
C ALA A 455 37.90 24.87 -7.05
N LYS A 456 37.10 24.66 -8.09
CA LYS A 456 36.71 25.70 -9.05
C LYS A 456 35.92 26.85 -8.41
N HIS A 457 35.01 26.54 -7.50
CA HIS A 457 34.13 27.51 -6.85
C HIS A 457 34.64 27.98 -5.47
N ARG A 458 35.83 27.53 -5.04
CA ARG A 458 36.44 27.85 -3.74
C ARG A 458 35.54 27.53 -2.54
N ILE A 459 34.79 26.43 -2.64
CA ILE A 459 33.90 25.94 -1.57
C ILE A 459 34.66 24.92 -0.74
N THR A 460 34.78 25.15 0.57
CA THR A 460 35.51 24.28 1.49
C THR A 460 34.63 23.17 2.08
N ASP A 461 33.33 23.41 2.22
CA ASP A 461 32.37 22.45 2.76
C ASP A 461 31.73 21.59 1.66
N GLU A 462 31.89 20.27 1.76
CA GLU A 462 31.27 19.34 0.81
C GLU A 462 29.76 19.52 0.73
N TYR A 463 29.06 19.76 1.84
CA TYR A 463 27.59 19.82 1.82
C TYR A 463 27.10 21.04 1.04
N SER A 464 27.73 22.20 1.24
CA SER A 464 27.45 23.44 0.51
C SER A 464 27.74 23.27 -0.99
N ALA A 465 28.84 22.60 -1.36
CA ALA A 465 29.13 22.31 -2.76
C ALA A 465 28.06 21.42 -3.41
N LYS A 466 27.56 20.40 -2.69
CA LYS A 466 26.46 19.53 -3.17
C LYS A 466 25.17 20.33 -3.38
N VAL A 467 24.89 21.30 -2.50
CA VAL A 467 23.73 22.20 -2.63
C VAL A 467 23.86 23.06 -3.89
N GLU A 468 25.02 23.69 -4.13
CA GLU A 468 25.25 24.50 -5.33
C GLU A 468 25.19 23.68 -6.62
N MET A 469 25.80 22.49 -6.65
CA MET A 469 25.67 21.56 -7.78
C MET A 469 24.20 21.20 -8.04
N MET A 470 23.43 20.97 -6.96
CA MET A 470 22.01 20.65 -7.12
C MET A 470 21.20 21.82 -7.67
N LYS A 471 21.49 23.07 -7.28
CA LYS A 471 20.86 24.25 -7.87
C LYS A 471 21.11 24.35 -9.37
N LEU A 472 22.34 24.08 -9.81
CA LEU A 472 22.67 24.04 -11.24
C LEU A 472 21.84 22.97 -11.97
N ASN A 473 21.71 21.78 -11.36
CA ASN A 473 20.89 20.71 -11.93
C ASN A 473 19.38 21.04 -11.95
N VAL A 474 18.87 21.76 -10.95
CA VAL A 474 17.49 22.27 -10.93
C VAL A 474 17.25 23.24 -12.08
N LYS A 475 18.21 24.14 -12.36
CA LYS A 475 18.14 25.05 -13.52
C LYS A 475 18.19 24.30 -14.85
N ALA A 476 18.85 23.15 -14.89
CA ALA A 476 18.94 22.26 -16.06
C ALA A 476 17.85 21.16 -16.10
N ALA A 477 16.79 21.31 -15.30
CA ALA A 477 15.71 20.33 -15.24
C ALA A 477 14.96 20.21 -16.56
N VAL A 478 14.48 19.01 -16.87
CA VAL A 478 13.71 18.73 -18.10
C VAL A 478 12.28 18.40 -17.74
N LYS A 479 11.33 19.05 -18.42
CA LYS A 479 9.89 18.77 -18.26
C LYS A 479 9.51 17.56 -19.10
N LEU A 480 8.91 16.55 -18.48
CA LEU A 480 8.49 15.31 -19.16
C LEU A 480 7.06 14.92 -18.77
N GLY A 481 6.41 14.18 -19.67
CA GLY A 481 5.07 13.63 -19.45
C GLY A 481 3.95 14.66 -19.52
N ARG A 482 2.72 14.16 -19.44
CA ARG A 482 1.50 14.97 -19.54
C ARG A 482 1.39 16.09 -18.51
N TRP A 483 1.86 15.85 -17.29
CA TRP A 483 1.83 16.86 -16.23
C TRP A 483 3.00 17.85 -16.29
N SER A 484 3.87 17.76 -17.31
CA SER A 484 5.07 18.59 -17.45
C SER A 484 5.96 18.54 -16.20
N ASP A 485 6.11 17.34 -15.65
CA ASP A 485 6.86 17.10 -14.41
C ASP A 485 8.33 17.48 -14.63
N SER A 486 8.87 18.33 -13.75
CA SER A 486 10.25 18.80 -13.84
C SER A 486 11.18 17.74 -13.24
N TRP A 487 12.02 17.11 -14.07
CA TRP A 487 12.97 16.07 -13.69
C TRP A 487 14.38 16.63 -13.56
N VAL A 488 14.96 16.43 -12.38
CA VAL A 488 16.27 16.92 -11.97
C VAL A 488 17.23 15.75 -11.75
N THR A 489 18.40 15.82 -12.38
CA THR A 489 19.44 14.81 -12.19
C THR A 489 20.11 15.01 -10.82
N HIS A 490 20.20 13.95 -10.01
CA HIS A 490 20.88 14.01 -8.73
C HIS A 490 22.41 14.03 -8.95
N PRO A 491 23.15 15.00 -8.38
CA PRO A 491 24.57 15.18 -8.67
C PRO A 491 25.47 14.09 -8.10
N LEU A 492 24.97 13.30 -7.14
CA LEU A 492 25.76 12.32 -6.40
C LEU A 492 25.09 10.93 -6.43
N PRO A 493 25.29 10.14 -7.49
CA PRO A 493 24.95 8.72 -7.47
C PRO A 493 25.68 7.98 -6.35
N SER A 494 25.09 6.88 -5.90
CA SER A 494 25.71 5.95 -4.94
C SER A 494 25.74 4.53 -5.52
N ALA A 495 26.50 3.62 -4.90
CA ALA A 495 26.50 2.22 -5.34
C ALA A 495 25.11 1.56 -5.26
N ALA A 496 24.25 2.03 -4.33
CA ALA A 496 22.87 1.59 -4.23
C ALA A 496 21.95 2.28 -5.25
N GLU A 497 22.24 3.52 -5.62
CA GLU A 497 21.45 4.37 -6.52
C GLU A 497 22.39 5.00 -7.59
N PRO A 498 22.86 4.23 -8.59
CA PRO A 498 23.99 4.61 -9.46
C PRO A 498 23.68 5.69 -10.51
N GLY A 499 22.42 6.09 -10.61
CA GLY A 499 21.95 7.21 -11.40
C GLY A 499 20.53 7.48 -10.93
N LYS A 500 20.21 8.74 -10.65
CA LYS A 500 18.95 9.11 -10.00
C LYS A 500 18.41 10.40 -10.59
N GLU A 501 17.14 10.37 -10.97
CA GLU A 501 16.36 11.50 -11.45
C GLU A 501 15.22 11.71 -10.47
N ILE A 502 14.93 12.97 -10.13
CA ILE A 502 13.95 13.32 -9.11
C ILE A 502 12.99 14.34 -9.68
N SER A 503 11.70 14.16 -9.45
CA SER A 503 10.70 15.16 -9.78
C SER A 503 9.87 15.54 -8.56
N TRP A 504 9.80 16.83 -8.25
CA TRP A 504 9.01 17.32 -7.13
C TRP A 504 7.55 17.56 -7.55
N GLN A 505 6.69 16.65 -7.13
CA GLN A 505 5.28 16.57 -7.55
C GLN A 505 4.39 17.63 -6.88
N THR A 506 4.80 18.15 -5.73
CA THR A 506 4.08 19.19 -4.96
C THR A 506 4.88 20.48 -4.82
N ASN A 507 5.69 20.80 -5.83
CA ASN A 507 6.35 22.09 -5.89
C ASN A 507 5.32 23.19 -6.16
N LEU A 508 5.19 24.14 -5.23
CA LEU A 508 4.29 25.29 -5.34
C LEU A 508 5.04 26.60 -5.62
N GLY A 509 6.36 26.53 -5.83
CA GLY A 509 7.21 27.70 -6.12
C GLY A 509 7.44 28.62 -4.91
N ASP A 510 7.17 28.14 -3.70
CA ASP A 510 7.19 28.91 -2.46
C ASP A 510 8.45 28.69 -1.60
N TYR A 511 9.35 27.79 -2.02
CA TYR A 511 10.60 27.49 -1.30
C TYR A 511 11.78 28.22 -1.94
N ASP A 512 12.74 28.65 -1.12
CA ASP A 512 13.98 29.23 -1.62
C ASP A 512 14.88 28.16 -2.28
N GLU A 513 15.76 28.61 -3.18
CA GLU A 513 16.63 27.71 -3.97
C GLU A 513 17.52 26.81 -3.08
N ASN A 514 17.99 27.30 -1.92
CA ASN A 514 18.80 26.47 -1.01
C ASN A 514 17.92 25.39 -0.39
N HIS A 515 16.73 25.74 0.07
CA HIS A 515 15.83 24.76 0.66
C HIS A 515 15.47 23.69 -0.36
N GLU A 516 15.01 24.05 -1.56
CA GLU A 516 14.69 23.12 -2.64
C GLU A 516 15.85 22.16 -2.95
N ALA A 517 17.06 22.69 -3.16
CA ALA A 517 18.25 21.87 -3.42
C ALA A 517 18.52 20.87 -2.28
N ARG A 518 18.44 21.30 -1.02
CA ARG A 518 18.62 20.41 0.15
C ARG A 518 17.54 19.33 0.23
N LEU A 519 16.32 19.58 -0.26
CA LEU A 519 15.25 18.59 -0.29
C LEU A 519 15.48 17.52 -1.33
N LEU A 520 15.82 17.94 -2.55
CA LEU A 520 16.05 17.01 -3.64
C LEU A 520 17.29 16.14 -3.36
N LEU A 521 18.33 16.67 -2.68
CA LEU A 521 19.48 15.88 -2.21
C LEU A 521 19.10 14.77 -1.20
N LYS A 522 17.94 14.87 -0.53
CA LYS A 522 17.44 13.84 0.40
C LYS A 522 16.60 12.77 -0.29
N ALA A 523 16.20 12.96 -1.54
CA ALA A 523 15.29 12.05 -2.22
C ALA A 523 15.95 10.70 -2.49
N SER A 524 15.31 9.62 -2.03
CA SER A 524 15.87 8.27 -2.11
C SER A 524 14.78 7.21 -1.93
N LEU A 525 14.91 6.09 -2.65
CA LEU A 525 14.11 4.87 -2.44
C LEU A 525 14.90 3.79 -1.68
N HIS A 526 16.16 4.09 -1.31
CA HIS A 526 17.07 3.12 -0.72
C HIS A 526 16.53 2.44 0.55
N ALA A 527 15.72 3.12 1.36
CA ALA A 527 15.20 2.54 2.60
C ALA A 527 14.20 1.40 2.33
N VAL A 528 13.27 1.58 1.39
CA VAL A 528 12.32 0.53 0.99
C VAL A 528 13.02 -0.56 0.17
N ASP A 529 13.95 -0.20 -0.73
CA ASP A 529 14.77 -1.16 -1.47
C ASP A 529 15.59 -2.08 -0.55
N ARG A 530 16.16 -1.51 0.52
CA ARG A 530 16.87 -2.28 1.53
C ARG A 530 15.95 -3.29 2.19
N PHE A 531 14.71 -2.90 2.50
CA PHE A 531 13.73 -3.82 3.06
C PHE A 531 13.35 -4.93 2.08
N PHE A 532 13.08 -4.61 0.82
CA PHE A 532 12.86 -5.62 -0.23
C PHE A 532 14.05 -6.56 -0.42
N MET A 533 15.28 -6.08 -0.28
CA MET A 533 16.46 -6.94 -0.30
C MET A 533 16.51 -7.87 0.93
N ILE A 534 16.07 -7.39 2.10
CA ILE A 534 16.01 -8.19 3.33
C ILE A 534 14.95 -9.28 3.20
N THR A 535 13.76 -8.95 2.72
CA THR A 535 12.71 -9.95 2.49
C THR A 535 13.20 -11.03 1.52
N ARG A 536 13.90 -10.64 0.42
CA ARG A 536 14.49 -11.59 -0.55
C ARG A 536 15.54 -12.52 0.05
N ARG A 537 16.30 -12.04 1.02
CA ARG A 537 17.34 -12.81 1.70
C ARG A 537 16.81 -13.67 2.85
N ARG A 538 15.60 -13.38 3.34
CA ARG A 538 15.03 -14.00 4.53
C ARG A 538 13.84 -14.91 4.26
N LEU A 539 13.14 -14.72 3.15
CA LEU A 539 11.98 -15.53 2.78
C LEU A 539 12.37 -16.40 1.58
N THR A 540 12.20 -17.71 1.70
CA THR A 540 12.47 -18.64 0.59
C THR A 540 11.57 -18.34 -0.61
N LYS A 541 10.34 -17.91 -0.34
CA LYS A 541 9.33 -17.58 -1.34
C LYS A 541 9.63 -16.34 -2.18
N GLU A 542 10.72 -15.65 -1.86
CA GLU A 542 11.20 -14.47 -2.60
C GLU A 542 12.45 -14.74 -3.44
N GLU A 543 12.85 -16.01 -3.57
CA GLU A 543 13.93 -16.39 -4.48
C GLU A 543 13.50 -16.14 -5.93
N ARG A 544 14.28 -15.31 -6.64
CA ARG A 544 14.05 -15.09 -8.08
C ARG A 544 14.31 -16.37 -8.84
N PRO A 545 13.57 -16.61 -9.92
CA PRO A 545 13.89 -17.69 -10.84
C PRO A 545 15.28 -17.50 -11.43
N VAL A 546 16.08 -18.57 -11.48
CA VAL A 546 17.24 -18.59 -12.38
C VAL A 546 16.69 -18.67 -13.79
N MET A 547 16.73 -17.57 -14.53
CA MET A 547 16.29 -17.56 -15.92
C MET A 547 17.21 -18.46 -16.75
N SER A 548 16.75 -19.65 -17.11
CA SER A 548 17.43 -20.43 -18.14
C SER A 548 17.21 -19.73 -19.49
N VAL A 549 18.30 -19.46 -20.22
CA VAL A 549 18.32 -18.75 -21.52
C VAL A 549 17.49 -19.47 -22.60
N ARG A 550 17.05 -20.72 -22.36
CA ARG A 550 16.41 -21.59 -23.36
C ARG A 550 14.89 -21.76 -23.25
N ARG A 551 14.18 -21.24 -22.23
CA ARG A 551 12.71 -21.36 -22.15
C ARG A 551 12.03 -20.10 -21.60
N LYS A 552 11.53 -19.24 -22.51
CA LYS A 552 10.59 -18.13 -22.21
C LYS A 552 9.15 -18.61 -21.92
N ARG A 553 8.95 -19.78 -21.29
CA ARG A 553 7.62 -20.35 -20.99
C ARG A 553 7.44 -20.48 -19.47
N ALA A 554 6.20 -20.28 -19.01
CA ALA A 554 5.72 -20.41 -17.62
C ALA A 554 6.61 -21.34 -16.78
N MET A 555 7.54 -20.74 -16.03
CA MET A 555 8.55 -21.45 -15.28
C MET A 555 7.97 -21.81 -13.92
N TRP A 556 8.07 -23.09 -13.55
CA TRP A 556 7.67 -23.56 -12.23
C TRP A 556 8.77 -23.19 -11.24
N TYR A 557 8.42 -22.45 -10.19
CA TYR A 557 9.41 -21.94 -9.24
C TYR A 557 9.38 -22.77 -7.96
N GLY A 558 10.43 -23.57 -7.73
CA GLY A 558 10.46 -24.53 -6.62
C GLY A 558 10.29 -23.91 -5.21
N TYR A 559 10.51 -22.61 -5.06
CA TYR A 559 10.32 -21.91 -3.79
C TYR A 559 9.13 -20.93 -3.75
N ALA A 560 8.48 -20.63 -4.89
CA ALA A 560 7.37 -19.68 -4.88
C ALA A 560 6.18 -20.18 -4.05
N ALA A 561 5.36 -19.24 -3.57
CA ALA A 561 4.18 -19.57 -2.80
C ALA A 561 3.17 -20.32 -3.67
N TYR A 562 2.51 -21.34 -3.10
CA TYR A 562 1.32 -21.96 -3.69
C TYR A 562 0.03 -21.33 -3.16
N ASN A 563 0.09 -20.78 -1.94
CA ASN A 563 -1.03 -20.12 -1.29
C ASN A 563 -0.69 -18.64 -1.05
N PRO A 564 -1.32 -17.69 -1.74
CA PRO A 564 -1.14 -16.25 -1.53
C PRO A 564 -1.37 -15.80 -0.08
N ALA A 565 -2.28 -16.45 0.66
CA ALA A 565 -2.53 -16.12 2.05
C ALA A 565 -1.30 -16.39 2.93
N MET A 566 -0.52 -17.43 2.62
CA MET A 566 0.71 -17.72 3.35
C MET A 566 1.81 -16.71 3.02
N LEU A 567 1.89 -16.27 1.75
CA LEU A 567 2.81 -15.21 1.34
C LEU A 567 2.52 -13.91 2.11
N ALA A 568 1.25 -13.48 2.15
CA ALA A 568 0.84 -12.29 2.89
C ALA A 568 1.26 -12.36 4.38
N LYS A 569 1.09 -13.53 5.01
CA LYS A 569 1.45 -13.77 6.41
C LYS A 569 2.96 -13.72 6.63
N GLU A 570 3.74 -14.36 5.76
CA GLU A 570 5.21 -14.35 5.84
C GLU A 570 5.79 -12.95 5.65
N LEU A 571 5.25 -12.16 4.72
CA LEU A 571 5.64 -10.78 4.51
C LEU A 571 5.42 -9.93 5.76
N GLU A 572 4.25 -10.07 6.39
CA GLU A 572 3.93 -9.34 7.61
C GLU A 572 4.79 -9.80 8.80
N VAL A 573 5.01 -11.11 8.96
CA VAL A 573 5.93 -11.66 9.98
C VAL A 573 7.36 -11.16 9.76
N CYS A 574 7.82 -11.11 8.50
CA CYS A 574 9.14 -10.59 8.16
C CYS A 574 9.28 -9.10 8.50
N ARG A 575 8.25 -8.29 8.19
CA ARG A 575 8.19 -6.86 8.56
C ARG A 575 8.35 -6.68 10.07
N VAL A 576 7.56 -7.40 10.86
CA VAL A 576 7.60 -7.30 12.34
C VAL A 576 8.96 -7.74 12.87
N TYR A 577 9.48 -8.88 12.40
CA TYR A 577 10.80 -9.36 12.79
C TYR A 577 11.92 -8.37 12.44
N TYR A 578 11.90 -7.80 11.23
CA TYR A 578 12.86 -6.79 10.80
C TYR A 578 12.79 -5.53 11.68
N ASN A 579 11.59 -4.99 11.92
CA ASN A 579 11.42 -3.75 12.68
C ASN A 579 11.84 -3.88 14.15
N PHE A 580 11.56 -5.02 14.79
CA PHE A 580 11.67 -5.17 16.25
C PHE A 580 12.81 -6.07 16.72
N CYS A 581 13.26 -7.03 15.91
CA CYS A 581 14.25 -8.04 16.32
C CYS A 581 15.62 -7.82 15.66
N VAL A 582 15.66 -7.35 14.40
CA VAL A 582 16.92 -7.24 13.63
C VAL A 582 17.66 -5.95 13.98
N LYS A 583 18.88 -6.12 14.54
CA LYS A 583 19.78 -5.01 14.85
C LYS A 583 20.55 -4.54 13.61
N GLY A 584 20.67 -3.22 13.45
CA GLY A 584 21.58 -2.61 12.49
C GLY A 584 23.03 -2.55 13.00
N LYS A 585 23.91 -1.91 12.22
CA LYS A 585 25.33 -1.72 12.59
C LYS A 585 25.52 -0.94 13.90
N ASP A 586 24.60 -0.02 14.19
CA ASP A 586 24.52 0.76 15.42
C ASP A 586 23.92 -0.02 16.61
N LYS A 587 23.71 -1.34 16.46
CA LYS A 587 23.09 -2.24 17.44
C LYS A 587 21.62 -1.88 17.78
N LYS A 588 20.99 -0.94 17.07
CA LYS A 588 19.58 -0.56 17.24
C LYS A 588 18.70 -1.19 16.16
N THR A 589 17.46 -1.51 16.52
CA THR A 589 16.43 -1.93 15.56
C THR A 589 15.74 -0.71 14.95
N PRO A 590 15.06 -0.84 13.79
CA PRO A 590 14.27 0.24 13.25
C PRO A 590 13.24 0.82 14.23
N ALA A 591 12.56 -0.04 14.98
CA ALA A 591 11.59 0.38 16.01
C ALA A 591 12.25 1.20 17.13
N MET A 592 13.49 0.87 17.53
CA MET A 592 14.23 1.67 18.51
C MET A 592 14.57 3.07 18.00
N ARG A 593 14.95 3.19 16.72
CA ARG A 593 15.26 4.50 16.13
C ARG A 593 14.02 5.39 16.00
N LEU A 594 12.85 4.78 15.79
CA LEU A 594 11.57 5.49 15.69
C LEU A 594 10.93 5.79 17.06
N GLY A 595 11.35 5.10 18.14
CA GLY A 595 10.80 5.28 19.49
C GLY A 595 9.67 4.30 19.86
N LEU A 596 9.46 3.24 19.08
CA LEU A 596 8.44 2.20 19.35
C LEU A 596 8.94 1.07 20.25
N ALA A 597 10.25 1.00 20.49
CA ALA A 597 10.88 0.02 21.38
C ALA A 597 12.10 0.62 22.08
N THR A 598 12.34 0.24 23.34
CA THR A 598 13.50 0.71 24.11
C THR A 598 14.72 -0.21 23.95
N ARG A 599 14.50 -1.47 23.54
CA ARG A 599 15.53 -2.47 23.29
C ARG A 599 15.12 -3.38 22.12
N PRO A 600 16.06 -4.15 21.54
CA PRO A 600 15.71 -5.23 20.63
C PRO A 600 14.76 -6.21 21.32
N VAL A 601 13.70 -6.58 20.62
CA VAL A 601 12.65 -7.46 21.13
C VAL A 601 13.04 -8.90 20.84
N ASP A 602 13.00 -9.77 21.85
CA ASP A 602 13.20 -11.19 21.61
C ASP A 602 11.94 -11.76 20.90
N PRO A 603 12.09 -12.63 19.88
CA PRO A 603 10.94 -13.28 19.23
C PRO A 603 9.97 -13.96 20.21
N GLN A 604 10.46 -14.45 21.35
CA GLN A 604 9.64 -15.02 22.41
C GLN A 604 8.67 -13.97 22.99
N GLU A 605 9.08 -12.72 23.16
CA GLU A 605 8.17 -11.67 23.68
C GLU A 605 7.00 -11.40 22.74
N ILE A 606 7.21 -11.55 21.44
CA ILE A 606 6.16 -11.44 20.43
C ILE A 606 5.23 -12.66 20.53
N LEU A 607 5.77 -13.87 20.60
CA LEU A 607 4.99 -15.12 20.65
C LEU A 607 4.07 -15.23 21.87
N TYR A 608 4.45 -14.59 22.98
CA TYR A 608 3.73 -14.63 24.24
C TYR A 608 3.07 -13.29 24.56
N PHE A 609 3.01 -12.38 23.57
CA PHE A 609 2.29 -11.13 23.68
C PHE A 609 0.81 -11.43 23.91
N SER A 610 0.24 -10.86 24.96
CA SER A 610 -1.15 -11.12 25.33
C SER A 610 -1.86 -9.87 25.73
#